data_AF-A0A142X1C9-F1
#
_entry.id   AF-A0A142X1C9-F1
#
_cell.length_a   1.000
_cell.length_b   1.000
_cell.length_c   1.000
_cell.angle_alpha   90.00
_cell.angle_beta   90.00
_cell.angle_gamma   90.00
#
_symmetry.space_group_name_H-M   'P 1'
#
loop_
_entity.id
_entity.type
_entity.pdbx_description
1 polymer ?
#
loop_
_entity_poly.entity_id
_entity_poly.type
_entity_poly.pdbx_seq_one_letter_code
_entity_poly.pdbx_strand_id
1 'polypeptide(L)'
;MGKVIGLVLAVILLAGTSRTIVGKPTMVLEADDLEFPEVHASWFDPSTIPSRIQELDGTRVVVYGAMFPPLAEKMRHFLLIGDTRRKPAQSSDSTQLRYAKIGVKLTHEIGYEQGKTLRVEGTLRVRPFLDRGELRFLYLIEDAKAEVTEPRPNRYERVNFFSC
;
A
#
# COMPACT_ATOMS: atom_id res chain seq x y z
N MET A 1 -34.27 23.12 -50.15
CA MET A 1 -34.02 21.82 -49.50
C MET A 1 -32.52 21.68 -49.31
N GLY A 2 -32.05 21.93 -48.10
CA GLY A 2 -30.62 21.96 -47.77
C GLY A 2 -30.10 20.60 -47.31
N LYS A 3 -28.85 20.29 -47.69
CA LYS A 3 -28.03 19.28 -47.01
C LYS A 3 -26.64 19.89 -46.81
N VAL A 4 -26.46 20.54 -45.67
CA VAL A 4 -25.14 20.87 -45.12
C VAL A 4 -24.61 19.58 -44.52
N ILE A 5 -23.61 18.97 -45.17
CA ILE A 5 -22.90 17.81 -44.61
C ILE A 5 -21.78 18.40 -43.74
N GLY A 6 -22.06 18.50 -42.44
CA GLY A 6 -21.09 18.91 -41.43
C GLY A 6 -20.05 17.81 -41.23
N LEU A 7 -18.83 18.06 -41.70
CA LEU A 7 -17.65 17.24 -41.42
C LEU A 7 -17.17 17.55 -39.98
N VAL A 8 -17.60 16.77 -38.99
CA VAL A 8 -17.05 16.85 -37.64
C VAL A 8 -15.74 16.06 -37.61
N LEU A 9 -14.61 16.77 -37.63
CA LEU A 9 -13.30 16.21 -37.30
C LEU A 9 -13.32 15.77 -35.82
N ALA A 10 -13.38 14.47 -35.58
CA ALA A 10 -13.10 13.90 -34.28
C ALA A 10 -11.59 13.95 -34.03
N VAL A 11 -11.15 14.91 -33.22
CA VAL A 11 -9.79 14.94 -32.67
C VAL A 11 -9.65 13.76 -31.71
N ILE A 12 -8.95 12.71 -32.15
CA ILE A 12 -8.52 11.62 -31.27
C ILE A 12 -7.40 12.16 -30.40
N LEU A 13 -7.76 12.57 -29.18
CA LEU A 13 -6.82 12.79 -28.09
C LEU A 13 -6.10 11.47 -27.80
N LEU A 14 -4.84 11.39 -28.20
CA LEU A 14 -3.86 10.43 -27.69
C LEU A 14 -3.62 10.72 -26.20
N ALA A 15 -4.57 10.35 -25.35
CA ALA A 15 -4.34 10.14 -23.94
C ALA A 15 -3.69 8.77 -23.79
N GLY A 16 -2.48 8.76 -23.22
CA GLY A 16 -1.58 7.62 -23.14
C GLY A 16 -2.27 6.31 -22.81
N THR A 17 -1.99 5.30 -23.62
CA THR A 17 -2.32 3.90 -23.34
C THR A 17 -1.51 3.40 -22.14
N SER A 18 -1.83 3.87 -20.94
CA SER A 18 -1.73 3.00 -19.78
C SER A 18 -2.81 1.95 -19.96
N ARG A 19 -2.45 0.84 -20.62
CA ARG A 19 -3.28 -0.36 -20.68
C ARG A 19 -3.50 -0.84 -19.25
N THR A 20 -4.52 -0.31 -18.59
CA THR A 20 -5.16 -1.00 -17.48
C THR A 20 -5.66 -2.30 -18.08
N ILE A 21 -5.02 -3.41 -17.73
CA ILE A 21 -5.55 -4.74 -17.98
C ILE A 21 -6.86 -4.79 -17.20
N VAL A 22 -7.97 -4.49 -17.89
CA VAL A 22 -9.31 -4.61 -17.36
C VAL A 22 -9.49 -6.09 -16.99
N GLY A 23 -9.64 -6.37 -15.70
CA GLY A 23 -10.15 -7.67 -15.23
C GLY A 23 -9.24 -8.51 -14.34
N LYS A 24 -8.00 -8.10 -14.02
CA LYS A 24 -7.28 -8.75 -12.91
C LYS A 24 -7.53 -7.96 -11.61
N PRO A 25 -8.11 -8.57 -10.56
CA PRO A 25 -8.21 -7.92 -9.27
C PRO A 25 -6.79 -7.56 -8.81
N THR A 26 -6.54 -6.29 -8.49
CA THR A 26 -5.27 -5.86 -7.91
C THR A 26 -5.08 -6.63 -6.60
N MET A 27 -3.92 -7.27 -6.45
CA MET A 27 -3.63 -8.09 -5.29
C MET A 27 -3.65 -7.23 -4.03
N VAL A 28 -4.48 -7.59 -3.06
CA VAL A 28 -4.50 -6.94 -1.74
C VAL A 28 -3.57 -7.71 -0.82
N LEU A 29 -2.55 -7.04 -0.28
CA LEU A 29 -1.63 -7.60 0.70
C LEU A 29 -1.98 -7.08 2.10
N GLU A 30 -1.98 -7.99 3.07
CA GLU A 30 -2.10 -7.68 4.50
C GLU A 30 -0.70 -7.72 5.13
N ALA A 31 -0.48 -7.06 6.27
CA ALA A 31 0.82 -7.05 6.93
C ALA A 31 1.27 -8.47 7.35
N ASP A 32 0.32 -9.38 7.57
CA ASP A 32 0.60 -10.80 7.82
C ASP A 32 1.15 -11.53 6.57
N ASP A 33 0.90 -11.03 5.36
CA ASP A 33 1.52 -11.57 4.15
C ASP A 33 3.00 -11.16 4.07
N LEU A 34 3.29 -9.95 4.55
CA LEU A 34 4.60 -9.32 4.56
C LEU A 34 5.42 -9.69 5.79
N GLU A 35 5.12 -10.84 6.41
CA GLU A 35 5.78 -11.39 7.60
C GLU A 35 7.27 -11.06 7.62
N PHE A 36 7.68 -10.34 8.67
CA PHE A 36 9.09 -10.14 8.95
C PHE A 36 9.64 -11.45 9.50
N PRO A 37 10.81 -11.93 9.02
CA PRO A 37 11.60 -12.80 9.87
C PRO A 37 11.81 -12.06 11.20
N GLU A 38 11.90 -12.75 12.34
CA GLU A 38 12.28 -12.13 13.61
C GLU A 38 13.73 -11.61 13.48
N VAL A 39 13.89 -10.47 12.81
CA VAL A 39 15.15 -9.84 12.52
C VAL A 39 15.41 -8.87 13.66
N HIS A 40 16.39 -9.20 14.48
CA HIS A 40 17.01 -8.19 15.33
C HIS A 40 17.51 -7.07 14.40
N ALA A 41 17.01 -5.85 14.63
CA ALA A 41 17.15 -4.70 13.73
C ALA A 41 18.58 -4.40 13.25
N SER A 42 19.59 -4.93 13.94
CA SER A 42 21.03 -4.77 13.68
C SER A 42 21.64 -5.72 12.63
N TRP A 43 20.98 -6.83 12.27
CA TRP A 43 21.51 -7.82 11.32
C TRP A 43 20.40 -8.35 10.40
N PHE A 44 20.16 -7.64 9.29
CA PHE A 44 19.24 -8.11 8.25
C PHE A 44 19.98 -8.90 7.18
N ASP A 45 19.58 -10.16 6.96
CA ASP A 45 20.04 -10.98 5.84
C ASP A 45 18.93 -11.05 4.77
N PRO A 46 19.15 -10.50 3.55
CA PRO A 46 18.19 -10.58 2.44
C PRO A 46 17.76 -12.01 2.06
N SER A 47 18.57 -13.02 2.37
CA SER A 47 18.22 -14.43 2.10
C SER A 47 17.04 -14.92 2.95
N THR A 48 16.72 -14.23 4.05
CA THR A 48 15.62 -14.57 4.96
C THR A 48 14.25 -14.14 4.44
N ILE A 49 14.20 -13.35 3.37
CA ILE A 49 12.93 -12.92 2.76
C ILE A 49 12.27 -14.14 2.10
N PRO A 50 11.02 -14.51 2.47
CA PRO A 50 10.34 -15.63 1.86
C PRO A 50 10.25 -15.51 0.33
N SER A 51 10.51 -16.58 -0.41
CA SER A 51 10.47 -16.60 -1.89
C SER A 51 9.13 -16.08 -2.44
N ARG A 52 8.02 -16.43 -1.78
CA ARG A 52 6.67 -15.93 -2.09
C ARG A 52 6.58 -14.40 -2.15
N ILE A 53 7.41 -13.68 -1.38
CA ILE A 53 7.44 -12.21 -1.34
C ILE A 53 8.42 -11.66 -2.37
N GLN A 54 9.53 -12.35 -2.61
CA GLN A 54 10.45 -12.01 -3.69
C GLN A 54 9.76 -12.07 -5.06
N GLU A 55 8.88 -13.06 -5.27
CA GLU A 55 8.07 -13.19 -6.50
C GLU A 55 7.07 -12.04 -6.71
N LEU A 56 6.72 -11.30 -5.64
CA LEU A 56 5.85 -10.13 -5.72
C LEU A 56 6.61 -8.84 -6.05
N ASP A 57 7.95 -8.87 -6.11
CA ASP A 57 8.73 -7.69 -6.48
C ASP A 57 8.36 -7.20 -7.90
N GLY A 58 8.05 -5.92 -8.02
CA GLY A 58 7.59 -5.29 -9.25
C GLY A 58 6.11 -5.50 -9.58
N THR A 59 5.35 -6.18 -8.74
CA THR A 59 3.90 -6.36 -8.93
C THR A 59 3.10 -5.17 -8.39
N ARG A 60 1.94 -4.89 -9.02
CA ARG A 60 0.98 -3.91 -8.48
C ARG A 60 0.18 -4.52 -7.35
N VAL A 61 0.18 -3.85 -6.20
CA VAL A 61 -0.50 -4.29 -4.99
C VAL A 61 -1.32 -3.17 -4.37
N VAL A 62 -2.26 -3.55 -3.52
CA VAL A 62 -2.98 -2.65 -2.62
C VAL A 62 -2.67 -3.07 -1.19
N VAL A 63 -2.29 -2.10 -0.35
CA VAL A 63 -2.11 -2.29 1.09
C VAL A 63 -2.98 -1.30 1.84
N TYR A 64 -3.62 -1.77 2.90
CA TYR A 64 -4.38 -0.92 3.82
C TYR A 64 -3.58 -0.72 5.08
N GLY A 65 -3.71 0.43 5.72
CA GLY A 65 -2.98 0.69 6.95
C GLY A 65 -3.10 2.10 7.48
N ALA A 66 -2.36 2.39 8.54
CA ALA A 66 -2.26 3.72 9.13
C ALA A 66 -0.91 4.35 8.80
N MET A 67 -0.90 5.66 8.55
CA MET A 67 0.35 6.40 8.43
C MET A 67 1.07 6.39 9.79
N PHE A 68 2.33 5.93 9.80
CA PHE A 68 3.20 6.08 10.96
C PHE A 68 3.43 7.58 11.19
N PRO A 69 3.37 8.06 12.45
CA PRO A 69 3.36 9.49 12.76
C PRO A 69 4.45 10.26 11.99
N PRO A 70 4.06 11.23 11.14
CA PRO A 70 4.99 11.93 10.28
C PRO A 70 5.60 13.15 10.97
N LEU A 71 6.67 13.67 10.36
CA LEU A 71 7.35 14.90 10.80
C LEU A 71 6.77 16.18 10.17
N ALA A 72 5.81 16.05 9.24
CA ALA A 72 5.23 17.14 8.46
C ALA A 72 3.73 16.95 8.24
N GLU A 73 3.00 18.04 7.97
CA GLU A 73 1.55 17.98 7.71
C GLU A 73 1.20 17.36 6.34
N LYS A 74 2.06 17.58 5.34
CA LYS A 74 1.93 17.01 3.98
C LYS A 74 3.21 16.32 3.58
N MET A 75 3.09 15.18 2.90
CA MET A 75 4.26 14.43 2.44
C MET A 75 3.98 13.58 1.21
N ARG A 76 5.08 13.25 0.52
CA ARG A 76 5.12 12.24 -0.55
C ARG A 76 5.77 10.93 -0.11
N HIS A 77 6.45 10.94 1.03
CA HIS A 77 7.16 9.79 1.57
C HIS A 77 6.79 9.60 3.02
N PHE A 78 6.39 8.39 3.38
CA PHE A 78 6.04 8.04 4.76
C PHE A 78 6.21 6.54 4.99
N LEU A 79 6.15 6.14 6.25
CA LEU A 79 6.05 4.74 6.64
C LEU A 79 4.58 4.40 6.89
N LEU A 80 4.11 3.33 6.30
CA LEU A 80 2.79 2.76 6.53
C LEU A 80 2.91 1.61 7.51
N ILE A 81 2.03 1.56 8.50
CA ILE A 81 1.80 0.38 9.32
C ILE A 81 0.62 -0.36 8.68
N GLY A 82 0.84 -1.55 8.14
CA GLY A 82 -0.19 -2.28 7.40
C GLY A 82 -1.24 -2.94 8.31
N ASP A 83 -2.47 -3.00 7.84
CA ASP A 83 -3.55 -3.79 8.44
C ASP A 83 -3.21 -5.27 8.42
N THR A 84 -3.58 -6.00 9.47
CA THR A 84 -3.48 -7.47 9.51
C THR A 84 -4.83 -8.10 9.17
N ARG A 85 -4.87 -9.44 9.06
CA ARG A 85 -6.13 -10.19 8.88
C ARG A 85 -7.11 -10.02 10.02
N ARG A 86 -6.60 -9.69 11.21
CA ARG A 86 -7.33 -9.71 12.48
C ARG A 86 -7.59 -8.33 13.06
N LYS A 87 -6.84 -7.32 12.62
CA LYS A 87 -6.95 -5.98 13.17
C LYS A 87 -6.53 -4.90 12.17
N PRO A 88 -7.25 -3.77 12.14
CA PRO A 88 -6.74 -2.55 11.53
C PRO A 88 -5.46 -2.08 12.23
N ALA A 89 -4.56 -1.47 11.47
CA ALA A 89 -3.38 -0.83 12.00
C ALA A 89 -3.75 0.41 12.84
N GLN A 90 -2.95 0.67 13.88
CA GLN A 90 -3.11 1.86 14.70
C GLN A 90 -1.75 2.50 14.93
N SER A 91 -1.65 3.80 14.67
CA SER A 91 -0.40 4.54 14.79
C SER A 91 0.14 4.64 16.23
N SER A 92 -0.69 4.39 17.24
CA SER A 92 -0.36 4.43 18.67
C SER A 92 0.14 3.09 19.25
N ASP A 93 0.06 2.00 18.50
CA ASP A 93 0.27 0.65 19.02
C ASP A 93 1.78 0.30 19.01
N SER A 94 2.46 0.39 20.16
CA SER A 94 3.91 0.13 20.27
C SER A 94 4.29 -1.32 19.93
N THR A 95 3.37 -2.26 20.11
CA THR A 95 3.51 -3.67 19.69
C THR A 95 3.55 -3.83 18.17
N GLN A 96 3.08 -2.83 17.40
CA GLN A 96 3.14 -2.85 15.94
C GLN A 96 4.55 -2.59 15.39
N LEU A 97 5.53 -2.29 16.25
CA LEU A 97 6.96 -2.31 15.91
C LEU A 97 7.46 -3.70 15.47
N ARG A 98 6.70 -4.77 15.73
CA ARG A 98 6.98 -6.13 15.22
C ARG A 98 6.49 -6.38 13.79
N TYR A 99 5.58 -5.54 13.27
CA TYR A 99 5.07 -5.67 11.91
C TYR A 99 5.84 -4.76 10.95
N ALA A 100 6.00 -5.22 9.72
CA ALA A 100 6.73 -4.52 8.68
C ALA A 100 6.21 -3.09 8.53
N LYS A 101 7.02 -2.09 8.93
CA LYS A 101 6.82 -0.75 8.40
C LYS A 101 7.09 -0.83 6.90
N ILE A 102 6.16 -0.32 6.11
CA ILE A 102 6.25 -0.33 4.65
C ILE A 102 6.59 1.10 4.22
N GLY A 103 7.69 1.28 3.52
CA GLY A 103 7.98 2.56 2.88
C GLY A 103 6.94 2.84 1.81
N VAL A 104 6.45 4.07 1.71
CA VAL A 104 5.53 4.49 0.65
C VAL A 104 6.12 5.72 -0.04
N LYS A 105 6.16 5.67 -1.38
CA LYS A 105 6.54 6.79 -2.24
C LYS A 105 5.40 7.14 -3.18
N LEU A 106 4.71 8.23 -2.84
CA LEU A 106 3.54 8.71 -3.57
C LEU A 106 3.93 9.51 -4.82
N THR A 107 3.02 9.48 -5.79
CA THR A 107 3.02 10.34 -6.99
C THR A 107 2.48 11.75 -6.71
N HIS A 108 1.79 11.95 -5.58
CA HIS A 108 1.19 13.21 -5.15
C HIS A 108 1.35 13.38 -3.63
N GLU A 109 1.06 14.57 -3.11
CA GLU A 109 1.07 14.82 -1.66
C GLU A 109 -0.24 14.40 -1.02
N ILE A 110 -0.15 13.83 0.18
CA ILE A 110 -1.29 13.55 1.05
C ILE A 110 -1.08 14.23 2.40
N GLY A 111 -2.17 14.65 3.03
CA GLY A 111 -2.18 15.16 4.40
C GLY A 111 -2.12 14.03 5.41
N TYR A 112 -1.52 14.29 6.57
CA TYR A 112 -1.63 13.38 7.71
C TYR A 112 -2.99 13.53 8.40
N GLU A 113 -3.70 12.42 8.56
CA GLU A 113 -4.95 12.35 9.32
C GLU A 113 -4.86 11.24 10.37
N GLN A 114 -4.71 11.64 11.63
CA GLN A 114 -4.56 10.69 12.74
C GLN A 114 -5.79 9.80 12.88
N GLY A 115 -5.56 8.48 13.03
CA GLY A 115 -6.62 7.49 13.23
C GLY A 115 -7.38 7.10 11.98
N LYS A 116 -7.01 7.65 10.81
CA LYS A 116 -7.60 7.27 9.52
C LYS A 116 -6.86 6.09 8.88
N THR A 117 -7.62 5.26 8.18
CA THR A 117 -7.06 4.19 7.34
C THR A 117 -6.77 4.75 5.95
N LEU A 118 -5.62 4.38 5.40
CA LEU A 118 -5.23 4.65 4.02
C LEU A 118 -5.34 3.38 3.20
N ARG A 119 -5.90 3.51 1.99
CA ARG A 119 -5.73 2.54 0.91
C ARG A 119 -4.58 3.02 0.03
N VAL A 120 -3.50 2.26 0.00
CA VAL A 120 -2.30 2.57 -0.79
C VAL A 120 -2.19 1.58 -1.94
N GLU A 121 -2.21 2.08 -3.17
CA GLU A 121 -2.04 1.27 -4.38
C GLU A 121 -0.77 1.71 -5.12
N GLY A 122 0.09 0.76 -5.47
CA GLY A 122 1.33 1.04 -6.20
C GLY A 122 2.11 -0.22 -6.55
N THR A 123 3.38 -0.06 -6.90
CA THR A 123 4.28 -1.16 -7.26
C THR A 123 5.09 -1.59 -6.04
N LEU A 124 4.97 -2.86 -5.62
CA LEU A 124 5.77 -3.40 -4.53
C LEU A 124 7.24 -3.52 -4.97
N ARG A 125 8.15 -3.12 -4.08
CA ARG A 125 9.58 -3.31 -4.20
C ARG A 125 10.13 -3.93 -2.92
N VAL A 126 10.89 -4.99 -3.07
CA VAL A 126 11.64 -5.60 -1.97
C VAL A 126 12.97 -4.86 -1.84
N ARG A 127 13.01 -3.82 -1.00
CA ARG A 127 14.16 -2.93 -0.82
C ARG A 127 14.36 -2.62 0.67
N PRO A 128 15.25 -3.34 1.35
CA PRO A 128 15.58 -3.03 2.74
C PRO A 128 16.20 -1.64 2.84
N PHE A 129 15.76 -0.87 3.83
CA PHE A 129 16.34 0.40 4.20
C PHE A 129 16.77 0.38 5.66
N LEU A 130 18.07 0.58 5.86
CA LEU A 130 18.72 0.62 7.17
C LEU A 130 19.08 2.08 7.49
N ASP A 131 18.76 2.54 8.69
CA ASP A 131 19.18 3.84 9.21
C ASP A 131 19.93 3.62 10.52
N ARG A 132 21.19 4.07 10.60
CA ARG A 132 22.09 3.85 11.74
C ARG A 132 22.20 2.38 12.17
N GLY A 133 22.13 1.47 11.21
CA GLY A 133 22.18 0.03 11.46
C GLY A 133 20.85 -0.58 11.93
N GLU A 134 19.77 0.19 12.03
CA GLU A 134 18.43 -0.32 12.32
C GLU A 134 17.61 -0.46 11.04
N LEU A 135 17.03 -1.63 10.81
CA LEU A 135 16.10 -1.85 9.71
C LEU A 135 14.83 -1.01 9.92
N ARG A 136 14.61 -0.04 9.04
CA ARG A 136 13.46 0.89 9.10
C ARG A 136 12.26 0.36 8.34
N PHE A 137 12.49 -0.23 7.18
CA PHE A 137 11.50 -0.95 6.38
C PHE A 137 12.19 -1.96 5.45
N LEU A 138 11.49 -3.04 5.12
CA LEU A 138 11.94 -4.04 4.15
C LEU A 138 11.29 -3.86 2.77
N TYR A 139 10.07 -3.34 2.77
CA TYR A 139 9.22 -3.24 1.59
C TYR A 139 8.93 -1.78 1.29
N LEU A 140 8.92 -1.44 0.01
CA LEU A 140 8.61 -0.11 -0.50
C LEU A 140 7.48 -0.22 -1.53
N ILE A 141 6.45 0.62 -1.43
CA ILE A 141 5.46 0.78 -2.49
C ILE A 141 5.81 2.06 -3.26
N GLU A 142 6.28 1.89 -4.50
CA GLU A 142 6.65 2.98 -5.41
C GLU A 142 5.49 3.35 -6.35
N ASP A 143 5.57 4.55 -6.93
CA ASP A 143 4.56 5.12 -7.83
C ASP A 143 3.15 5.05 -7.25
N ALA A 144 3.07 5.23 -5.92
CA ALA A 144 1.88 4.94 -5.17
C ALA A 144 0.85 6.07 -5.27
N LYS A 145 -0.41 5.68 -5.09
CA LYS A 145 -1.54 6.56 -4.80
C LYS A 145 -2.13 6.15 -3.46
N ALA A 146 -2.47 7.13 -2.64
CA ALA A 146 -3.08 6.90 -1.35
C ALA A 146 -4.40 7.67 -1.26
N GLU A 147 -5.40 7.06 -0.64
CA GLU A 147 -6.68 7.68 -0.34
C GLU A 147 -7.11 7.31 1.08
N VAL A 148 -7.76 8.24 1.76
CA VAL A 148 -8.40 7.98 3.05
C VAL A 148 -9.65 7.14 2.80
N THR A 149 -9.79 6.07 3.55
CA THR A 149 -10.89 5.12 3.43
C THR A 149 -11.39 4.70 4.81
N GLU A 150 -12.58 4.11 4.84
CA GLU A 150 -13.02 3.33 5.99
C GLU A 150 -12.08 2.13 6.22
N PRO A 151 -11.84 1.74 7.48
CA PRO A 151 -11.08 0.54 7.81
C PRO A 151 -11.65 -0.70 7.13
N ARG A 152 -10.80 -1.65 6.76
CA ARG A 152 -11.31 -2.93 6.26
C ARG A 152 -12.10 -3.63 7.37
N PRO A 153 -13.32 -4.11 7.09
CA PRO A 153 -14.08 -4.86 8.08
C PRO A 153 -13.30 -6.12 8.46
N ASN A 154 -13.25 -6.39 9.75
CA ASN A 154 -12.50 -7.51 10.30
C ASN A 154 -13.04 -8.82 9.69
N ARG A 155 -12.19 -9.59 9.00
CA ARG A 155 -12.65 -10.79 8.27
C ARG A 155 -13.26 -11.85 9.20
N TYR A 156 -12.91 -11.82 10.49
CA TYR A 156 -13.37 -12.78 11.49
C TYR A 156 -14.58 -12.33 12.33
N GLU A 157 -14.95 -11.05 12.32
CA GLU A 157 -16.16 -10.59 13.03
C GLU A 157 -17.46 -11.02 12.34
N ARG A 158 -17.40 -11.36 11.05
CA ARG A 158 -18.57 -11.89 10.32
C ARG A 158 -19.00 -13.30 10.76
N VAL A 159 -18.22 -13.99 11.58
CA VAL A 159 -18.55 -15.36 12.02
C VAL A 159 -19.45 -15.35 13.28
N ASN A 160 -19.63 -14.22 13.97
CA ASN A 160 -20.41 -14.15 15.21
C ASN A 160 -21.84 -13.59 15.07
N PHE A 161 -22.35 -13.36 13.85
CA PHE A 161 -23.73 -12.88 13.65
C PHE A 161 -24.75 -14.01 13.40
N PHE A 162 -24.34 -15.27 13.44
CA PHE A 162 -25.24 -16.44 13.41
C PHE A 162 -24.93 -17.38 14.56
N SER A 163 -25.22 -16.97 15.79
CA SER A 163 -25.37 -17.87 16.93
C SER A 163 -26.34 -17.28 17.92
N CYS A 164 -27.56 -17.83 17.87
CA CYS A 164 -28.65 -17.82 18.85
C CYS A 164 -29.38 -16.51 19.13
#